data_AF-A0A497BTY6-F1
#
_entry.id   AF-A0A497BTY6-F1
#
_cell.length_a   1.000
_cell.length_b   1.000
_cell.length_c   1.000
_cell.angle_alpha   90.00
_cell.angle_beta   90.00
_cell.angle_gamma   90.00
#
_symmetry.space_group_name_H-M   'P 1'
#
loop_
_entity.id
_entity.type
_entity.pdbx_description
1 polymer ?
#
loop_
_entity_poly.entity_id
_entity_poly.type
_entity_poly.pdbx_seq_one_letter_code
_entity_poly.pdbx_strand_id
1 'polypeptide(L)'
;MDVHRKVRPTGAYARSLAQHPIAGDAHPWLVVGEHEPGLSLGSGQQLCCGNGAAGGSGGDKLKAAILAIGDELTCGYRLDTNSQAISRQLSLLPAEVVLHLSVGDEMEAIHAGLRVALEAADVVIITGGLGPTEDDLTRQAVAAHFDLALVEDVDALARIHERFAHLGREMPESNRIQAQVPAGSTIIHNDRGTAAGFYLPADGKHIFVTPGVPYEMDSMLEGFILPRLRELVENGHHVRRAVLKVYGLPESGINERIRPLMARDRNPLLGLLPHRGTITVEVVAAGSTPEEAERLLEADVATLRAELGRYIISEDGRDLPQVVADLLVERGLTIATVEVGTGGLVTARLTEPEGSERWFRRSIIPDLKLASLGLPKGQSLADEGTALTMASVARQTAEANIGVGVGAIAVPADSTPERPYGIIRVAVNVQGQGTCRRLSFNGDRARVRQWAADAALAQVRLRVLEQGE
;
A
#
# COMPACT_ATOMS: atom_id res chain seq x y z
N MET A 1 -28.96 1.54 14.03
CA MET A 1 -28.97 0.13 14.48
C MET A 1 -27.61 -0.43 14.17
N ASP A 2 -26.90 -0.85 15.22
CA ASP A 2 -25.48 -1.19 15.25
C ASP A 2 -25.06 -2.24 14.22
N VAL A 3 -24.09 -1.89 13.36
CA VAL A 3 -23.34 -2.86 12.55
C VAL A 3 -21.96 -3.01 13.18
N HIS A 4 -21.88 -3.87 14.20
CA HIS A 4 -20.61 -4.34 14.73
C HIS A 4 -19.85 -5.11 13.64
N ARG A 5 -18.76 -4.52 13.15
CA ARG A 5 -17.67 -5.20 12.45
C ARG A 5 -17.12 -6.28 13.39
N LYS A 6 -17.47 -7.56 13.15
CA LYS A 6 -16.81 -8.69 13.81
C LYS A 6 -15.38 -8.79 13.27
N VAL A 7 -14.45 -8.14 13.95
CA VAL A 7 -13.01 -8.45 13.85
C VAL A 7 -12.85 -9.88 14.36
N ARG A 8 -12.43 -10.81 13.49
CA ARG A 8 -12.03 -12.15 13.96
C ARG A 8 -10.71 -12.01 14.74
N PRO A 9 -10.59 -12.59 15.95
CA PRO A 9 -9.33 -12.56 16.68
C PRO A 9 -8.25 -13.36 15.94
N THR A 10 -7.01 -12.86 15.98
CA THR A 10 -5.77 -13.43 15.42
C THR A 10 -5.51 -14.90 15.81
N GLY A 11 -6.15 -15.40 16.87
CA GLY A 11 -6.01 -16.76 17.36
C GLY A 11 -6.45 -17.89 16.41
N ALA A 12 -7.18 -17.61 15.33
CA ALA A 12 -7.48 -18.62 14.31
C ALA A 12 -6.26 -18.93 13.41
N TYR A 13 -5.35 -17.97 13.22
CA TYR A 13 -4.16 -18.14 12.39
C TYR A 13 -3.11 -19.03 13.05
N ALA A 14 -2.90 -18.86 14.36
CA ALA A 14 -1.95 -19.68 15.13
C ALA A 14 -2.32 -21.17 15.17
N ARG A 15 -3.61 -21.52 15.09
CA ARG A 15 -4.06 -22.92 15.14
C ARG A 15 -3.98 -23.65 13.80
N SER A 16 -3.94 -22.95 12.68
CA SER A 16 -3.90 -23.57 11.34
C SER A 16 -2.51 -24.09 10.95
N LEU A 17 -1.43 -23.53 11.52
CA LEU A 17 -0.06 -24.00 11.26
C LEU A 17 0.24 -25.36 11.92
N ALA A 18 -0.49 -25.72 12.98
CA ALA A 18 -0.27 -26.92 13.78
C ALA A 18 -0.65 -28.25 13.10
N GLN A 19 -1.18 -28.24 11.86
CA GLN A 19 -1.73 -29.45 11.21
C GLN A 19 -0.87 -30.01 10.07
N HIS A 20 0.30 -29.45 9.77
CA HIS A 20 1.20 -29.97 8.73
C HIS A 20 2.60 -30.25 9.28
N PRO A 21 3.05 -31.53 9.34
CA PRO A 21 4.37 -31.87 9.88
C PRO A 21 5.49 -31.31 8.99
N ILE A 22 6.44 -30.64 9.64
CA ILE A 22 7.60 -29.98 9.04
C ILE A 22 8.63 -31.05 8.62
N ALA A 23 8.75 -31.32 7.32
CA ALA A 23 9.89 -32.03 6.78
C ALA A 23 11.10 -31.08 6.74
N GLY A 24 12.20 -31.51 7.37
CA GLY A 24 13.44 -30.75 7.46
C GLY A 24 14.15 -30.68 6.12
N ASP A 25 14.10 -29.52 5.48
CA ASP A 25 14.96 -29.21 4.35
C ASP A 25 15.97 -28.13 4.75
N ALA A 26 17.25 -28.50 4.63
CA ALA A 26 18.37 -27.57 4.67
C ALA A 26 18.11 -26.46 3.63
N HIS A 27 17.99 -25.21 4.07
CA HIS A 27 17.57 -24.09 3.24
C HIS A 27 18.77 -23.36 2.62
N PRO A 28 18.96 -23.41 1.28
CA PRO A 28 19.88 -22.50 0.61
C PRO A 28 19.08 -21.38 -0.10
N TRP A 29 19.60 -20.16 0.01
CA TRP A 29 19.31 -18.99 -0.81
C TRP A 29 18.09 -18.10 -0.49
N LEU A 30 18.37 -16.99 0.20
CA LEU A 30 17.90 -15.66 -0.23
C LEU A 30 18.96 -15.12 -1.21
N VAL A 31 18.83 -15.52 -2.49
CA VAL A 31 19.53 -14.88 -3.62
C VAL A 31 18.44 -14.20 -4.42
N VAL A 32 18.50 -12.87 -4.48
CA VAL A 32 17.76 -12.14 -5.49
C VAL A 32 18.64 -12.12 -6.74
N GLY A 33 18.28 -12.94 -7.73
CA GLY A 33 18.69 -12.86 -9.15
C GLY A 33 20.19 -12.84 -9.49
N GLU A 34 20.68 -13.94 -10.06
CA GLU A 34 21.75 -13.89 -11.07
C GLU A 34 21.13 -13.53 -12.43
N HIS A 35 21.64 -12.49 -13.08
CA HIS A 35 21.41 -12.25 -14.51
C HIS A 35 22.51 -12.99 -15.27
N GLU A 36 22.15 -14.02 -16.04
CA GLU A 36 23.03 -14.48 -17.14
C GLU A 36 22.96 -13.46 -18.29
N PRO A 37 24.10 -13.05 -18.87
CA PRO A 37 24.11 -12.13 -19.99
C PRO A 37 23.83 -12.91 -21.27
N GLY A 38 22.59 -12.79 -21.75
CA GLY A 38 22.22 -13.21 -23.10
C GLY A 38 21.06 -14.18 -23.13
N LEU A 39 19.83 -13.66 -23.03
CA LEU A 39 18.62 -14.21 -23.62
C LEU A 39 17.54 -13.12 -23.64
N SER A 40 16.75 -13.10 -24.70
CA SER A 40 15.82 -12.06 -25.14
C SER A 40 14.91 -11.48 -24.04
N LEU A 41 14.60 -10.18 -24.16
CA LEU A 41 13.56 -9.45 -23.43
C LEU A 41 12.28 -10.29 -23.26
N GLY A 42 12.14 -10.92 -22.10
CA GLY A 42 10.90 -11.54 -21.66
C GLY A 42 9.97 -10.44 -21.19
N SER A 43 8.85 -10.28 -21.90
CA SER A 43 7.76 -9.35 -21.58
C SER A 43 7.36 -9.43 -20.10
N GLY A 44 7.58 -8.36 -19.35
CA GLY A 44 6.91 -8.16 -18.06
C GLY A 44 5.41 -8.20 -18.29
N GLN A 45 4.73 -9.22 -17.78
CA GLN A 45 3.28 -9.31 -17.88
C GLN A 45 2.64 -8.39 -16.85
N GLN A 46 2.52 -7.15 -17.31
CA GLN A 46 1.72 -6.08 -16.75
C GLN A 46 0.28 -6.55 -16.52
N LEU A 47 -0.27 -6.24 -15.34
CA LEU A 47 -1.71 -6.05 -15.14
C LEU A 47 -2.15 -4.89 -16.03
N CYS A 48 -2.34 -5.17 -17.32
CA CYS A 48 -3.25 -4.43 -18.14
C CYS A 48 -4.52 -5.27 -18.22
N CYS A 49 -5.62 -4.68 -17.77
CA CYS A 49 -6.99 -5.13 -18.02
C CYS A 49 -7.05 -5.74 -19.42
N GLY A 50 -7.18 -7.06 -19.47
CA GLY A 50 -7.13 -7.83 -20.71
C GLY A 50 -8.33 -8.74 -20.75
N ASN A 51 -9.29 -8.37 -21.60
CA ASN A 51 -10.47 -9.14 -21.97
C ASN A 51 -10.11 -10.60 -22.27
N GLY A 52 -10.55 -11.50 -21.39
CA GLY A 52 -10.92 -12.86 -21.78
C GLY A 52 -12.40 -12.86 -22.11
N ALA A 53 -12.73 -12.85 -23.41
CA ALA A 53 -14.09 -13.11 -23.86
C ALA A 53 -14.47 -14.54 -23.47
N ALA A 54 -15.21 -14.71 -22.39
CA ALA A 54 -15.87 -15.96 -22.04
C ALA A 54 -17.38 -15.69 -21.94
N GLY A 55 -18.14 -16.39 -22.79
CA GLY A 55 -19.59 -16.33 -22.85
C GLY A 55 -20.23 -16.64 -21.51
N GLY A 56 -20.77 -15.60 -20.88
CA GLY A 56 -21.66 -15.63 -19.74
C GLY A 56 -22.20 -14.23 -19.59
N SER A 57 -23.43 -13.99 -20.10
CA SER A 57 -24.21 -12.74 -20.09
C SER A 57 -23.54 -11.55 -19.36
N GLY A 58 -22.59 -10.89 -20.02
CA GLY A 58 -21.91 -9.72 -19.47
C GLY A 58 -22.81 -8.51 -19.60
N GLY A 59 -23.29 -7.97 -18.47
CA GLY A 59 -23.68 -6.57 -18.45
C GLY A 59 -22.41 -5.74 -18.73
N ASP A 60 -22.49 -4.78 -19.65
CA ASP A 60 -21.37 -3.89 -19.93
C ASP A 60 -20.94 -3.21 -18.61
N LYS A 61 -19.68 -3.43 -18.20
CA LYS A 61 -19.11 -2.77 -17.03
C LYS A 61 -19.09 -1.26 -17.29
N LEU A 62 -19.48 -0.47 -16.29
CA LEU A 62 -19.43 0.98 -16.36
C LEU A 62 -17.98 1.44 -16.59
N LYS A 63 -17.70 2.17 -17.66
CA LYS A 63 -16.33 2.64 -17.94
C LYS A 63 -16.07 3.96 -17.22
N ALA A 64 -14.92 4.06 -16.58
CA ALA A 64 -14.47 5.26 -15.88
C ALA A 64 -13.13 5.77 -16.44
N ALA A 65 -12.99 7.09 -16.56
CA ALA A 65 -11.75 7.78 -16.85
C ALA A 65 -11.41 8.73 -15.70
N ILE A 66 -10.11 8.87 -15.41
CA ILE A 66 -9.60 9.80 -14.41
C ILE A 66 -8.77 10.87 -15.12
N LEU A 67 -9.09 12.13 -14.87
CA LEU A 67 -8.37 13.29 -15.39
C LEU A 67 -7.75 14.06 -14.22
N ALA A 68 -6.43 13.96 -14.05
CA ALA A 68 -5.70 14.73 -13.08
C ALA A 68 -5.17 16.03 -13.71
N ILE A 69 -5.38 17.15 -13.05
CA ILE A 69 -5.02 18.49 -13.54
C ILE A 69 -3.97 19.07 -12.58
N GLY A 70 -2.83 19.47 -13.14
CA GLY A 70 -1.75 20.11 -12.40
C GLY A 70 -0.43 20.10 -13.17
N ASP A 71 0.18 21.26 -13.34
CA ASP A 71 1.49 21.41 -13.96
C ASP A 71 2.55 20.61 -13.22
N GLU A 72 2.48 20.52 -11.88
CA GLU A 72 3.42 19.75 -11.08
C GLU A 72 3.38 18.24 -11.37
N LEU A 73 2.24 17.75 -11.87
CA LEU A 73 2.08 16.35 -12.29
C LEU A 73 2.74 16.12 -13.64
N THR A 74 2.52 17.02 -14.60
CA THR A 74 3.05 16.87 -15.96
C THR A 74 4.56 17.10 -16.04
N CYS A 75 5.12 17.99 -15.20
CA CYS A 75 6.57 18.17 -15.09
C CYS A 75 7.25 17.22 -14.10
N GLY A 76 6.49 16.36 -13.41
CA GLY A 76 7.01 15.30 -12.55
C GLY A 76 7.55 15.75 -11.19
N TYR A 77 7.25 16.99 -10.75
CA TYR A 77 7.57 17.42 -9.38
C TYR A 77 6.75 16.69 -8.32
N ARG A 78 5.56 16.21 -8.68
CA ARG A 78 4.68 15.45 -7.79
C ARG A 78 4.19 14.19 -8.50
N LEU A 79 4.16 13.10 -7.76
CA LEU A 79 3.55 11.86 -8.21
C LEU A 79 2.03 11.97 -8.11
N ASP A 80 1.32 11.60 -9.17
CA ASP A 80 -0.14 11.49 -9.17
C ASP A 80 -0.60 10.30 -8.30
N THR A 81 -0.83 10.59 -7.03
CA THR A 81 -1.37 9.63 -6.05
C THR A 81 -2.90 9.65 -6.01
N ASN A 82 -3.54 10.69 -6.53
CA ASN A 82 -4.99 10.82 -6.53
C ASN A 82 -5.62 9.85 -7.52
N SER A 83 -5.10 9.76 -8.75
CA SER A 83 -5.61 8.80 -9.72
C SER A 83 -5.44 7.36 -9.24
N GLN A 84 -4.34 7.06 -8.53
CA GLN A 84 -4.14 5.77 -7.89
C GLN A 84 -5.21 5.50 -6.82
N ALA A 85 -5.48 6.47 -5.94
CA ALA A 85 -6.46 6.35 -4.87
C ALA A 85 -7.90 6.16 -5.41
N ILE A 86 -8.28 6.96 -6.40
CA ILE A 86 -9.58 6.86 -7.09
C ILE A 86 -9.72 5.48 -7.74
N SER A 87 -8.74 5.05 -8.54
CA SER A 87 -8.77 3.76 -9.22
C SER A 87 -8.88 2.58 -8.24
N ARG A 88 -8.16 2.64 -7.12
CA ARG A 88 -8.26 1.64 -6.05
C ARG A 88 -9.68 1.55 -5.49
N GLN A 89 -10.35 2.67 -5.25
CA GLN A 89 -11.73 2.65 -4.74
C GLN A 89 -12.73 2.19 -5.79
N LEU A 90 -12.57 2.60 -7.06
CA LEU A 90 -13.43 2.17 -8.16
C LEU A 90 -13.31 0.68 -8.44
N SER A 91 -12.16 0.06 -8.18
CA SER A 91 -11.98 -1.40 -8.29
C SER A 91 -12.92 -2.21 -7.37
N LEU A 92 -13.53 -1.58 -6.38
CA LEU A 92 -14.53 -2.19 -5.48
C LEU A 92 -15.96 -2.13 -6.03
N LEU A 93 -16.14 -1.48 -7.18
CA LEU A 93 -17.39 -1.38 -7.90
C LEU A 93 -17.26 -2.15 -9.22
N PRO A 94 -18.36 -2.55 -9.86
CA PRO A 94 -18.35 -3.05 -11.24
C PRO A 94 -18.13 -1.92 -12.26
N ALA A 95 -17.13 -1.08 -12.00
CA ALA A 95 -16.66 -0.02 -12.86
C ALA A 95 -15.22 -0.32 -13.29
N GLU A 96 -14.95 -0.25 -14.60
CA GLU A 96 -13.62 -0.44 -15.14
C GLU A 96 -12.98 0.92 -15.39
N VAL A 97 -11.85 1.19 -14.73
CA VAL A 97 -11.05 2.38 -15.04
C VAL A 97 -10.22 2.10 -16.29
N VAL A 98 -10.60 2.73 -17.40
CA VAL A 98 -10.00 2.50 -18.73
C VAL A 98 -8.92 3.51 -19.10
N LEU A 99 -8.87 4.65 -18.41
CA LEU A 99 -7.96 5.74 -18.72
C LEU A 99 -7.59 6.53 -17.47
N HIS A 100 -6.28 6.77 -17.29
CA HIS A 100 -5.76 7.85 -16.47
C HIS A 100 -5.09 8.86 -17.41
N LEU A 101 -5.40 10.15 -17.26
CA LEU A 101 -4.79 11.21 -18.04
C LEU A 101 -4.39 12.35 -17.11
N SER A 102 -3.15 12.82 -17.22
CA SER A 102 -2.67 14.00 -16.50
C SER A 102 -2.44 15.14 -17.50
N VAL A 103 -2.95 16.32 -17.21
CA VAL A 103 -2.81 17.52 -18.05
C VAL A 103 -2.36 18.71 -17.21
N GLY A 104 -1.76 19.71 -17.86
CA GLY A 104 -1.39 20.97 -17.22
C GLY A 104 -2.60 21.85 -16.92
N ASP A 105 -2.36 22.97 -16.23
CA ASP A 105 -3.40 23.88 -15.73
C ASP A 105 -3.96 24.84 -16.80
N GLU A 106 -3.46 24.75 -18.03
CA GLU A 106 -3.91 25.57 -19.15
C GLU A 106 -5.27 25.14 -19.70
N MET A 107 -6.15 26.10 -19.99
CA MET A 107 -7.51 25.86 -20.49
C MET A 107 -7.56 24.91 -21.71
N GLU A 108 -6.66 25.10 -22.66
CA GLU A 108 -6.57 24.25 -23.86
C GLU A 108 -6.22 22.80 -23.51
N ALA A 109 -5.30 22.60 -22.57
CA ALA A 109 -4.88 21.29 -22.12
C ALA A 109 -6.02 20.57 -21.36
N ILE A 110 -6.72 21.29 -20.48
CA ILE A 110 -7.88 20.75 -19.75
C ILE A 110 -8.99 20.36 -20.73
N HIS A 111 -9.33 21.20 -21.70
CA HIS A 111 -10.33 20.89 -22.73
C HIS A 111 -9.95 19.67 -23.57
N ALA A 112 -8.69 19.58 -24.01
CA ALA A 112 -8.20 18.45 -24.75
C ALA A 112 -8.31 17.16 -23.94
N GLY A 113 -7.92 17.19 -22.67
CA GLY A 113 -8.02 16.05 -21.76
C GLY A 113 -9.46 15.63 -21.47
N LEU A 114 -10.36 16.59 -21.24
CA LEU A 114 -11.78 16.35 -21.00
C LEU A 114 -12.43 15.63 -22.18
N ARG A 115 -12.15 16.07 -23.42
CA ARG A 115 -12.65 15.40 -24.63
C ARG A 115 -12.20 13.94 -24.72
N VAL A 116 -10.92 13.67 -24.48
CA VAL A 116 -10.37 12.30 -24.50
C VAL A 116 -11.03 11.44 -23.41
N ALA A 117 -11.21 11.99 -22.20
CA ALA A 117 -11.84 11.26 -21.10
C ALA A 117 -13.32 10.93 -21.37
N LEU A 118 -14.09 11.89 -21.90
CA LEU A 118 -15.51 11.72 -22.22
C LEU A 118 -15.75 10.75 -23.39
N GLU A 119 -14.81 10.68 -24.35
CA GLU A 119 -14.85 9.69 -25.43
C GLU A 119 -14.58 8.27 -24.91
N ALA A 120 -13.65 8.13 -23.96
CA ALA A 120 -13.21 6.84 -23.45
C ALA A 120 -14.18 6.17 -22.44
N ALA A 121 -14.95 6.96 -21.69
CA ALA A 121 -15.66 6.47 -20.51
C ALA A 121 -17.04 7.11 -20.30
N ASP A 122 -17.90 6.45 -19.52
CA ASP A 122 -19.23 6.92 -19.13
C ASP A 122 -19.18 7.77 -17.85
N VAL A 123 -18.19 7.47 -17.00
CA VAL A 123 -17.86 8.23 -15.80
C VAL A 123 -16.52 8.92 -16.01
N VAL A 124 -16.44 10.23 -15.72
CA VAL A 124 -15.19 10.97 -15.68
C VAL A 124 -14.99 11.56 -14.30
N ILE A 125 -13.90 11.22 -13.63
CA ILE A 125 -13.51 11.80 -12.35
C ILE A 125 -12.33 12.71 -12.57
N ILE A 126 -12.52 14.00 -12.32
CA ILE A 126 -11.52 15.05 -12.50
C ILE A 126 -11.00 15.45 -11.12
N THR A 127 -9.68 15.55 -10.95
CA THR A 127 -9.04 15.99 -9.70
C THR A 127 -8.00 17.06 -9.97
N GLY A 128 -8.08 18.19 -9.25
CA GLY A 128 -7.16 19.32 -9.44
C GLY A 128 -7.86 20.60 -9.93
N GLY A 129 -7.12 21.71 -9.94
CA GLY A 129 -7.56 23.00 -10.49
C GLY A 129 -8.85 23.60 -9.92
N LEU A 130 -9.14 23.34 -8.63
CA LEU A 130 -10.30 23.89 -7.89
C LEU A 130 -9.92 24.88 -6.78
N GLY A 131 -8.66 25.26 -6.65
CA GLY A 131 -8.25 26.30 -5.73
C GLY A 131 -8.79 27.70 -6.11
N PRO A 132 -8.36 28.75 -5.40
CA PRO A 132 -8.78 30.12 -5.65
C PRO A 132 -7.84 30.91 -6.58
N THR A 133 -6.81 30.30 -7.17
CA THR A 133 -5.80 31.01 -7.96
C THR A 133 -6.18 31.09 -9.44
N GLU A 134 -5.47 31.93 -10.20
CA GLU A 134 -5.81 32.23 -11.61
C GLU A 134 -5.62 31.01 -12.55
N ASP A 135 -4.74 30.09 -12.16
CA ASP A 135 -4.46 28.81 -12.82
C ASP A 135 -5.48 27.71 -12.45
N ASP A 136 -6.36 27.92 -11.46
CA ASP A 136 -7.43 26.98 -11.11
C ASP A 136 -8.64 27.08 -12.07
N LEU A 137 -8.43 26.58 -13.30
CA LEU A 137 -9.34 26.71 -14.44
C LEU A 137 -10.32 25.54 -14.64
N THR A 138 -10.32 24.54 -13.76
CA THR A 138 -11.09 23.29 -13.99
C THR A 138 -12.59 23.51 -14.06
N ARG A 139 -13.16 24.37 -13.19
CA ARG A 139 -14.61 24.69 -13.23
C ARG A 139 -14.98 25.36 -14.54
N GLN A 140 -14.18 26.33 -14.95
CA GLN A 140 -14.34 27.14 -16.16
C GLN A 140 -14.26 26.24 -17.39
N ALA A 141 -13.31 25.31 -17.41
CA ALA A 141 -13.13 24.34 -18.48
C ALA A 141 -14.33 23.40 -18.63
N VAL A 142 -14.81 22.83 -17.51
CA VAL A 142 -16.00 21.96 -17.54
C VAL A 142 -17.25 22.74 -17.96
N ALA A 143 -17.45 23.94 -17.42
CA ALA A 143 -18.57 24.81 -17.80
C ALA A 143 -18.54 25.16 -19.29
N ALA A 144 -17.38 25.58 -19.82
CA ALA A 144 -17.21 25.93 -21.22
C ALA A 144 -17.41 24.74 -22.17
N HIS A 145 -16.96 23.54 -21.78
CA HIS A 145 -17.14 22.33 -22.59
C HIS A 145 -18.62 21.99 -22.83
N PHE A 146 -19.46 22.17 -21.82
CA PHE A 146 -20.89 21.86 -21.88
C PHE A 146 -21.78 23.09 -22.17
N ASP A 147 -21.18 24.23 -22.52
CA ASP A 147 -21.88 25.52 -22.76
C ASP A 147 -22.78 25.94 -21.58
N LEU A 148 -22.26 25.80 -20.36
CA LEU A 148 -22.96 26.12 -19.12
C LEU A 148 -22.40 27.39 -18.47
N ALA A 149 -23.28 28.17 -17.85
CA ALA A 149 -22.86 29.27 -16.98
C ALA A 149 -22.31 28.73 -15.65
N LEU A 150 -21.32 29.41 -15.07
CA LEU A 150 -20.95 29.21 -13.68
C LEU A 150 -21.96 29.92 -12.77
N VAL A 151 -22.51 29.19 -11.81
CA VAL A 151 -23.43 29.70 -10.81
C VAL A 151 -22.82 29.55 -9.43
N GLU A 152 -23.05 30.54 -8.58
CA GLU A 152 -22.62 30.50 -7.19
C GLU A 152 -23.61 29.71 -6.35
N ASP A 153 -23.10 28.76 -5.57
CA ASP A 153 -23.86 28.03 -4.58
C ASP A 153 -23.78 28.72 -3.23
N VAL A 154 -24.95 29.13 -2.71
CA VAL A 154 -25.07 29.91 -1.48
C VAL A 154 -24.61 29.12 -0.26
N ASP A 155 -24.89 27.82 -0.22
CA ASP A 155 -24.52 26.96 0.91
C ASP A 155 -23.01 26.68 0.91
N ALA A 156 -22.42 26.41 -0.25
CA ALA A 156 -20.98 26.27 -0.42
C ALA A 156 -20.25 27.56 0.02
N LEU A 157 -20.73 28.74 -0.43
CA LEU A 157 -20.15 30.02 -0.04
C LEU A 157 -20.24 30.26 1.48
N ALA A 158 -21.40 29.97 2.09
CA ALA A 158 -21.59 30.09 3.53
C ALA A 158 -20.61 29.21 4.33
N ARG A 159 -20.35 27.98 3.86
CA ARG A 159 -19.39 27.07 4.49
C ARG A 159 -17.95 27.54 4.37
N ILE A 160 -17.58 28.16 3.25
CA ILE A 160 -16.26 28.78 3.11
C ILE A 160 -16.12 29.92 4.12
N HIS A 161 -17.12 30.80 4.22
CA HIS A 161 -17.14 31.87 5.23
C HIS A 161 -17.00 31.33 6.66
N GLU A 162 -17.77 30.30 7.02
CA GLU A 162 -17.69 29.67 8.34
C GLU A 162 -16.29 29.12 8.63
N ARG A 163 -15.65 28.49 7.64
CA ARG A 163 -14.30 27.96 7.78
C ARG A 163 -13.26 29.05 8.03
N PHE A 164 -13.32 30.15 7.28
CA PHE A 164 -12.44 31.30 7.51
C PHE A 164 -12.68 31.92 8.90
N ALA A 165 -13.96 32.06 9.28
CA ALA A 165 -14.34 32.58 10.60
C ALA A 165 -13.83 31.69 11.75
N HIS A 166 -13.92 30.36 11.63
CA HIS A 166 -13.39 29.41 12.60
C HIS A 166 -11.86 29.53 12.77
N LEU A 167 -11.16 29.88 11.68
CA LEU A 167 -9.72 30.14 11.70
C LEU A 167 -9.37 31.56 12.16
N GLY A 168 -10.36 32.38 12.55
CA GLY A 168 -10.17 33.78 12.96
C GLY A 168 -9.71 34.68 11.82
N ARG A 169 -10.07 34.36 10.57
CA ARG A 169 -9.68 35.08 9.35
C ARG A 169 -10.91 35.57 8.61
N GLU A 170 -10.76 36.69 7.92
CA GLU A 170 -11.73 37.13 6.91
C GLU A 170 -11.50 36.34 5.61
N MET A 171 -12.56 35.99 4.90
CA MET A 171 -12.48 35.28 3.63
C MET A 171 -12.03 36.25 2.52
N PRO A 172 -10.90 35.99 1.83
CA PRO A 172 -10.52 36.75 0.65
C PRO A 172 -11.54 36.61 -0.49
N GLU A 173 -11.74 37.65 -1.28
CA GLU A 173 -12.70 37.62 -2.41
C GLU A 173 -12.32 36.57 -3.46
N SER A 174 -11.03 36.28 -3.66
CA SER A 174 -10.58 35.23 -4.57
C SER A 174 -11.09 33.84 -4.18
N ASN A 175 -11.42 33.60 -2.92
CA ASN A 175 -12.00 32.32 -2.47
C ASN A 175 -13.47 32.16 -2.87
N ARG A 176 -14.17 33.23 -3.25
CA ARG A 176 -15.57 33.17 -3.67
C ARG A 176 -15.78 32.26 -4.89
N ILE A 177 -14.81 32.22 -5.81
CA ILE A 177 -14.86 31.34 -6.99
C ILE A 177 -14.94 29.86 -6.63
N GLN A 178 -14.50 29.48 -5.43
CA GLN A 178 -14.53 28.11 -4.93
C GLN A 178 -15.94 27.62 -4.56
N ALA A 179 -16.92 28.52 -4.52
CA ALA A 179 -18.35 28.22 -4.40
C ALA A 179 -19.08 28.21 -5.75
N GLN A 180 -18.38 28.47 -6.86
CA GLN A 180 -19.00 28.47 -8.19
C GLN A 180 -18.90 27.09 -8.85
N VAL A 181 -19.99 26.66 -9.49
CA VAL A 181 -20.07 25.39 -10.21
C VAL A 181 -20.85 25.55 -11.52
N PRO A 182 -20.66 24.68 -12.52
CA PRO A 182 -21.49 24.72 -13.72
C PRO A 182 -22.98 24.57 -13.39
N ALA A 183 -23.84 25.35 -14.04
CA ALA A 183 -25.29 25.29 -13.85
C ALA A 183 -25.82 23.87 -14.07
N GLY A 184 -26.71 23.40 -13.18
CA GLY A 184 -27.21 22.02 -13.20
C GLY A 184 -26.34 21.01 -12.46
N SER A 185 -25.22 21.44 -11.88
CA SER A 185 -24.39 20.58 -11.03
C SER A 185 -25.02 20.38 -9.64
N THR A 186 -24.72 19.23 -9.03
CA THR A 186 -24.93 18.98 -7.61
C THR A 186 -23.62 19.22 -6.87
N ILE A 187 -23.64 19.99 -5.79
CA ILE A 187 -22.45 20.24 -4.97
C ILE A 187 -21.99 18.96 -4.28
N ILE A 188 -20.68 18.73 -4.31
CA ILE A 188 -19.99 17.77 -3.45
C ILE A 188 -19.30 18.56 -2.35
N HIS A 189 -19.86 18.51 -1.14
CA HIS A 189 -19.34 19.31 -0.04
C HIS A 189 -17.93 18.90 0.36
N ASN A 190 -17.11 19.92 0.63
CA ASN A 190 -15.76 19.74 1.13
C ASN A 190 -15.68 20.05 2.62
N ASP A 191 -15.78 19.01 3.45
CA ASP A 191 -15.64 19.19 4.90
C ASP A 191 -14.17 19.46 5.30
N ARG A 192 -13.21 19.14 4.42
CA ARG A 192 -11.78 19.15 4.71
C ARG A 192 -10.99 20.27 4.04
N GLY A 193 -11.59 21.02 3.14
CA GLY A 193 -11.03 22.21 2.48
C GLY A 193 -12.05 23.31 2.23
N THR A 194 -11.70 24.27 1.37
CA THR A 194 -12.60 25.37 0.95
C THR A 194 -13.22 25.12 -0.44
N ALA A 195 -12.51 24.39 -1.31
CA ALA A 195 -12.95 24.13 -2.68
C ALA A 195 -14.13 23.15 -2.71
N ALA A 196 -15.33 23.61 -3.07
CA ALA A 196 -16.44 22.71 -3.32
C ALA A 196 -16.16 21.87 -4.57
N GLY A 197 -16.36 20.56 -4.46
CA GLY A 197 -16.43 19.69 -5.62
C GLY A 197 -17.82 19.74 -6.23
N PHE A 198 -18.01 19.10 -7.38
CA PHE A 198 -19.32 19.03 -8.00
C PHE A 198 -19.52 17.78 -8.86
N TYR A 199 -20.78 17.39 -9.00
CA TYR A 199 -21.23 16.32 -9.87
C TYR A 199 -22.15 16.90 -10.95
N LEU A 200 -21.83 16.63 -12.21
CA LEU A 200 -22.57 17.08 -13.39
C LEU A 200 -22.97 15.87 -14.25
N PRO A 201 -24.26 15.52 -14.33
CA PRO A 201 -24.77 14.65 -15.38
C PRO A 201 -24.97 15.45 -16.67
N ALA A 202 -24.24 15.11 -17.73
CA ALA A 202 -24.35 15.78 -19.04
C ALA A 202 -24.14 14.79 -20.18
N ASP A 203 -24.92 14.89 -21.26
CA ASP A 203 -24.81 14.06 -22.47
C ASP A 203 -24.73 12.54 -22.21
N GLY A 204 -25.47 12.05 -21.20
CA GLY A 204 -25.45 10.64 -20.80
C GLY A 204 -24.17 10.20 -20.08
N LYS A 205 -23.29 11.15 -19.72
CA LYS A 205 -22.07 10.96 -18.96
C LYS A 205 -22.23 11.45 -17.52
N HIS A 206 -21.38 10.94 -16.63
CA HIS A 206 -21.31 11.32 -15.23
C HIS A 206 -19.95 11.95 -14.92
N ILE A 207 -19.93 13.26 -14.70
CA ILE A 207 -18.70 14.01 -14.44
C ILE A 207 -18.64 14.35 -12.95
N PHE A 208 -17.57 13.93 -12.27
CA PHE A 208 -17.29 14.28 -10.88
C PHE A 208 -16.02 15.10 -10.83
N VAL A 209 -16.00 16.20 -10.09
CA VAL A 209 -14.84 17.08 -9.99
C VAL A 209 -14.49 17.32 -8.52
N THR A 210 -13.24 17.06 -8.17
CA THR A 210 -12.71 17.16 -6.81
C THR A 210 -11.45 18.03 -6.75
N PRO A 211 -11.10 18.58 -5.57
CA PRO A 211 -9.84 19.29 -5.39
C PRO A 211 -8.62 18.37 -5.62
N GLY A 212 -7.46 18.96 -5.90
CA GLY A 212 -6.20 18.22 -6.07
C GLY A 212 -5.57 17.73 -4.75
N VAL A 213 -6.05 18.21 -3.60
CA VAL A 213 -5.52 17.86 -2.29
C VAL A 213 -5.98 16.44 -1.92
N PRO A 214 -5.07 15.47 -1.67
CA PRO A 214 -5.44 14.05 -1.57
C PRO A 214 -6.50 13.75 -0.52
N TYR A 215 -6.36 14.29 0.69
CA TYR A 215 -7.29 14.00 1.79
C TYR A 215 -8.67 14.67 1.63
N GLU A 216 -8.76 15.73 0.82
CA GLU A 216 -10.04 16.36 0.44
C GLU A 216 -10.74 15.52 -0.62
N MET A 217 -10.00 15.14 -1.66
CA MET A 217 -10.48 14.23 -2.72
C MET A 217 -10.96 12.90 -2.12
N ASP A 218 -10.18 12.26 -1.24
CA ASP A 218 -10.56 11.00 -0.59
C ASP A 218 -11.90 11.13 0.17
N SER A 219 -12.11 12.27 0.85
CA SER A 219 -13.35 12.54 1.59
C SER A 219 -14.56 12.65 0.66
N MET A 220 -14.41 13.33 -0.48
CA MET A 220 -15.47 13.47 -1.48
C MET A 220 -15.76 12.14 -2.20
N LEU A 221 -14.70 11.39 -2.49
CA LEU A 221 -14.77 10.08 -3.11
C LEU A 221 -15.59 9.13 -2.23
N GLU A 222 -15.25 9.01 -0.95
CA GLU A 222 -15.94 8.15 -0.01
C GLU A 222 -17.36 8.63 0.33
N GLY A 223 -17.54 9.94 0.52
CA GLY A 223 -18.79 10.53 1.01
C GLY A 223 -19.89 10.69 -0.05
N PHE A 224 -19.53 10.91 -1.31
CA PHE A 224 -20.50 11.22 -2.37
C PHE A 224 -20.31 10.36 -3.62
N ILE A 225 -19.10 10.31 -4.17
CA ILE A 225 -18.87 9.70 -5.50
C ILE A 225 -19.13 8.19 -5.44
N LEU A 226 -18.56 7.45 -4.49
CA LEU A 226 -18.76 6.00 -4.38
C LEU A 226 -20.23 5.63 -4.09
N PRO A 227 -20.95 6.28 -3.17
CA PRO A 227 -22.40 6.09 -3.03
C PRO A 227 -23.16 6.31 -4.35
N ARG A 228 -22.87 7.40 -5.06
CA ARG A 228 -23.55 7.71 -6.33
C ARG A 228 -23.26 6.68 -7.42
N LEU A 229 -22.02 6.24 -7.54
CA LEU A 229 -21.65 5.19 -8.50
C LEU A 229 -22.29 3.84 -8.15
N ARG A 230 -22.52 3.53 -6.87
CA ARG A 230 -23.26 2.32 -6.47
C ARG A 230 -24.68 2.34 -6.99
N GLU A 231 -25.38 3.46 -6.87
CA GLU A 231 -26.74 3.62 -7.42
C GLU A 231 -26.77 3.39 -8.93
N LEU A 232 -25.72 3.79 -9.66
CA LEU A 232 -25.64 3.59 -11.12
C LEU A 232 -25.40 2.14 -11.53
N VAL A 233 -24.80 1.33 -10.65
CA VAL A 233 -24.37 -0.04 -10.96
C VAL A 233 -25.15 -1.12 -10.20
N GLU A 234 -26.18 -0.75 -9.43
CA GLU A 234 -26.90 -1.62 -8.50
C GLU A 234 -27.64 -2.81 -9.14
N ASN A 235 -27.70 -2.90 -10.47
CA ASN A 235 -28.32 -4.01 -11.19
C ASN A 235 -27.34 -5.13 -11.64
N GLY A 236 -26.57 -5.71 -10.70
CA GLY A 236 -26.20 -7.12 -10.86
C GLY A 236 -24.74 -7.58 -10.66
N HIS A 237 -23.84 -6.76 -10.11
CA HIS A 237 -22.46 -7.21 -9.89
C HIS A 237 -21.92 -6.82 -8.51
N HIS A 238 -21.79 -7.80 -7.62
CA HIS A 238 -21.20 -7.63 -6.30
C HIS A 238 -19.72 -7.99 -6.32
N VAL A 239 -18.86 -7.05 -5.93
CA VAL A 239 -17.41 -7.26 -5.86
C VAL A 239 -16.97 -7.47 -4.41
N ARG A 240 -16.06 -8.42 -4.21
CA ARG A 240 -15.36 -8.66 -2.94
C ARG A 240 -13.87 -8.70 -3.18
N ARG A 241 -13.10 -8.20 -2.20
CA ARG A 241 -11.65 -8.13 -2.28
C ARG A 241 -11.00 -8.63 -1.00
N ALA A 242 -9.96 -9.45 -1.16
CA ALA A 242 -9.04 -9.84 -0.11
C ALA A 242 -7.63 -9.40 -0.47
N VAL A 243 -6.83 -9.18 0.57
CA VAL A 243 -5.43 -8.73 0.42
C VAL A 243 -4.57 -9.57 1.35
N LEU A 244 -3.66 -10.35 0.78
CA LEU A 244 -2.68 -11.11 1.54
C LEU A 244 -1.31 -10.49 1.35
N LYS A 245 -0.64 -10.10 2.43
CA LYS A 245 0.77 -9.68 2.36
C LYS A 245 1.67 -10.87 2.59
N VAL A 246 2.61 -11.05 1.67
CA VAL A 246 3.59 -12.14 1.65
C VAL A 246 4.99 -11.56 1.81
N TYR A 247 5.81 -12.20 2.64
CA TYR A 247 7.22 -11.84 2.82
C TYR A 247 8.10 -13.08 2.79
N GLY A 248 9.30 -12.96 2.19
CA GLY A 248 10.31 -14.03 2.17
C GLY A 248 10.23 -14.97 0.97
N LEU A 249 9.31 -14.74 0.03
CA LEU A 249 9.31 -15.35 -1.30
C LEU A 249 9.48 -14.28 -2.38
N PRO A 250 10.32 -14.51 -3.41
CA PRO A 250 10.33 -13.66 -4.59
C PRO A 250 9.04 -13.84 -5.40
N GLU A 251 8.73 -12.86 -6.26
CA GLU A 251 7.50 -12.84 -7.07
C GLU A 251 7.39 -14.07 -7.97
N SER A 252 8.48 -14.46 -8.63
CA SER A 252 8.53 -15.68 -9.43
C SER A 252 8.20 -16.93 -8.63
N GLY A 253 8.67 -17.01 -7.37
CA GLY A 253 8.39 -18.11 -6.47
C GLY A 253 6.94 -18.16 -5.98
N ILE A 254 6.31 -16.99 -5.78
CA ILE A 254 4.87 -16.92 -5.50
C ILE A 254 4.09 -17.38 -6.74
N ASN A 255 4.36 -16.77 -7.90
CA ASN A 255 3.68 -17.04 -9.16
C ASN A 255 3.76 -18.53 -9.56
N GLU A 256 4.88 -19.20 -9.30
CA GLU A 256 5.00 -20.64 -9.53
C GLU A 256 4.08 -21.48 -8.64
N ARG A 257 4.01 -21.18 -7.34
CA ARG A 257 3.16 -21.89 -6.38
C ARG A 257 1.67 -21.70 -6.66
N ILE A 258 1.27 -20.51 -7.09
CA ILE A 258 -0.14 -20.17 -7.30
C ILE A 258 -0.51 -20.09 -8.79
N ARG A 259 0.32 -20.65 -9.68
CA ARG A 259 0.17 -20.55 -11.15
C ARG A 259 -1.25 -20.86 -11.65
N PRO A 260 -1.97 -21.89 -11.15
CA PRO A 260 -3.35 -22.15 -11.57
C PRO A 260 -4.31 -20.98 -11.26
N LEU A 261 -4.02 -20.21 -10.22
CA LEU A 261 -4.81 -19.05 -9.79
C LEU A 261 -4.45 -17.74 -10.51
N MET A 262 -3.49 -17.75 -11.44
CA MET A 262 -3.03 -16.55 -12.16
C MET A 262 -3.65 -16.37 -13.56
N ALA A 263 -4.56 -17.27 -13.96
CA ALA A 263 -5.27 -17.17 -15.24
C ALA A 263 -6.14 -15.89 -15.31
N ARG A 264 -6.02 -15.13 -16.41
CA ARG A 264 -6.68 -13.81 -16.59
C ARG A 264 -8.17 -13.88 -16.91
N ASP A 265 -8.65 -15.03 -17.36
CA ASP A 265 -10.03 -15.32 -17.70
C ASP A 265 -10.81 -15.98 -16.55
N ARG A 266 -10.21 -16.01 -15.34
CA ARG A 266 -10.83 -16.60 -14.15
C ARG A 266 -11.57 -15.56 -13.30
N ASN A 267 -12.44 -16.05 -12.44
CA ASN A 267 -13.04 -15.33 -11.34
C ASN A 267 -12.99 -16.24 -10.10
N PRO A 268 -12.32 -15.86 -9.00
CA PRO A 268 -11.66 -14.56 -8.76
C PRO A 268 -10.44 -14.27 -9.64
N LEU A 269 -10.17 -12.98 -9.84
CA LEU A 269 -8.92 -12.47 -10.43
C LEU A 269 -7.91 -12.22 -9.33
N LEU A 270 -6.65 -12.56 -9.61
CA LEU A 270 -5.55 -12.30 -8.68
C LEU A 270 -4.48 -11.41 -9.32
N GLY A 271 -3.89 -10.55 -8.49
CA GLY A 271 -2.76 -9.70 -8.86
C GLY A 271 -1.64 -9.80 -7.83
N LEU A 272 -0.39 -9.73 -8.30
CA LEU A 272 0.80 -9.64 -7.46
C LEU A 272 1.35 -8.22 -7.51
N LEU A 273 1.47 -7.58 -6.35
CA LEU A 273 1.93 -6.19 -6.22
C LEU A 273 3.15 -6.13 -5.30
N PRO A 274 4.38 -6.09 -5.85
CA PRO A 274 5.58 -5.95 -5.05
C PRO A 274 5.69 -4.54 -4.46
N HIS A 275 5.93 -4.45 -3.15
CA HIS A 275 6.19 -3.19 -2.46
C HIS A 275 7.11 -3.39 -1.25
N ARG A 276 8.21 -2.62 -1.17
CA ARG A 276 9.15 -2.61 -0.02
C ARG A 276 9.54 -4.02 0.48
N GLY A 277 9.91 -4.92 -0.43
CA GLY A 277 10.34 -6.29 -0.07
C GLY A 277 9.21 -7.23 0.36
N THR A 278 7.97 -6.77 0.41
CA THR A 278 6.76 -7.60 0.51
C THR A 278 6.09 -7.72 -0.86
N ILE A 279 5.28 -8.75 -1.04
CA ILE A 279 4.41 -8.90 -2.20
C ILE A 279 2.98 -9.00 -1.69
N THR A 280 2.12 -8.13 -2.19
CA THR A 280 0.71 -8.16 -1.89
C THR A 280 0.00 -8.99 -2.96
N VAL A 281 -0.69 -10.04 -2.53
CA VAL A 281 -1.62 -10.80 -3.37
C VAL A 281 -2.99 -10.20 -3.19
N GLU A 282 -3.50 -9.54 -4.23
CA GLU A 282 -4.87 -9.05 -4.27
C GLU A 282 -5.75 -10.11 -4.92
N VAL A 283 -6.89 -10.41 -4.29
CA VAL A 283 -7.90 -11.31 -4.81
C VAL A 283 -9.17 -10.51 -5.00
N VAL A 284 -9.74 -10.50 -6.20
CA VAL A 284 -10.97 -9.76 -6.52
C VAL A 284 -11.97 -10.75 -7.11
N ALA A 285 -13.06 -10.98 -6.37
CA ALA A 285 -14.15 -11.85 -6.76
C ALA A 285 -15.38 -11.04 -7.15
N ALA A 286 -16.02 -11.41 -8.26
CA ALA A 286 -17.31 -10.86 -8.67
C ALA A 286 -18.39 -11.93 -8.58
N GLY A 287 -19.58 -11.58 -8.08
CA GLY A 287 -20.71 -12.50 -7.98
C GLY A 287 -22.03 -11.84 -8.30
N SER A 288 -23.02 -12.64 -8.67
CA SER A 288 -24.40 -12.19 -8.91
C SER A 288 -25.10 -11.84 -7.59
N THR A 289 -24.55 -12.32 -6.47
CA THR A 289 -24.97 -11.99 -5.10
C THR A 289 -23.75 -11.71 -4.22
N PRO A 290 -23.90 -10.95 -3.13
CA PRO A 290 -22.83 -10.75 -2.14
C PRO A 290 -22.24 -12.06 -1.61
N GLU A 291 -23.09 -13.06 -1.36
CA GLU A 291 -22.73 -14.37 -0.80
C GLU A 291 -21.95 -15.21 -1.81
N GLU A 292 -22.28 -15.11 -3.10
CA GLU A 292 -21.52 -15.76 -4.16
C GLU A 292 -20.11 -15.17 -4.29
N ALA A 293 -19.99 -13.84 -4.32
CA ALA A 293 -18.69 -13.17 -4.41
C ALA A 293 -17.80 -13.53 -3.21
N GLU A 294 -18.37 -13.57 -2.00
CA GLU A 294 -17.65 -13.97 -0.79
C GLU A 294 -17.20 -15.43 -0.84
N ARG A 295 -18.07 -16.35 -1.30
CA ARG A 295 -17.74 -17.77 -1.41
C ARG A 295 -16.59 -18.02 -2.39
N LEU A 296 -16.61 -17.34 -3.54
CA LEU A 296 -15.53 -17.43 -4.54
C LEU A 296 -14.21 -16.88 -3.98
N LEU A 297 -14.27 -15.72 -3.31
CA LEU A 297 -13.11 -15.11 -2.66
C LEU A 297 -12.48 -16.07 -1.62
N GLU A 298 -13.28 -16.61 -0.70
CA GLU A 298 -12.77 -17.41 0.41
C GLU A 298 -12.18 -18.75 -0.06
N ALA A 299 -12.67 -19.30 -1.18
CA ALA A 299 -12.09 -20.50 -1.79
C ALA A 299 -10.65 -20.26 -2.30
N ASP A 300 -10.43 -19.15 -3.00
CA ASP A 300 -9.09 -18.78 -3.48
C ASP A 300 -8.17 -18.38 -2.32
N VAL A 301 -8.67 -17.63 -1.33
CA VAL A 301 -7.91 -17.29 -0.12
C VAL A 301 -7.50 -18.55 0.65
N ALA A 302 -8.38 -19.55 0.78
CA ALA A 302 -8.03 -20.83 1.41
C ALA A 302 -6.92 -21.57 0.64
N THR A 303 -6.96 -21.54 -0.69
CA THR A 303 -5.91 -22.12 -1.54
C THR A 303 -4.58 -21.37 -1.37
N LEU A 304 -4.61 -20.03 -1.34
CA LEU A 304 -3.43 -19.21 -1.08
C LEU A 304 -2.82 -19.50 0.30
N ARG A 305 -3.65 -19.68 1.33
CA ARG A 305 -3.19 -20.10 2.67
C ARG A 305 -2.43 -21.42 2.62
N ALA A 306 -2.94 -22.41 1.89
CA ALA A 306 -2.30 -23.71 1.76
C ALA A 306 -0.95 -23.62 1.02
N GLU A 307 -0.89 -22.88 -0.10
CA GLU A 307 0.31 -22.82 -0.96
C GLU A 307 1.42 -21.90 -0.41
N LEU A 308 1.04 -20.82 0.27
CA LEU A 308 1.97 -19.79 0.75
C LEU A 308 2.26 -19.89 2.26
N GLY A 309 1.36 -20.49 3.04
CA GLY A 309 1.57 -20.84 4.45
C GLY A 309 2.28 -19.77 5.28
N ARG A 310 3.42 -20.13 5.88
CA ARG A 310 4.20 -19.26 6.78
C ARG A 310 4.67 -17.93 6.16
N TYR A 311 4.72 -17.84 4.83
CA TYR A 311 5.15 -16.64 4.12
C TYR A 311 4.07 -15.55 4.10
N ILE A 312 2.80 -15.90 4.32
CA ILE A 312 1.73 -14.93 4.56
C ILE A 312 1.99 -14.28 5.92
N ILE A 313 2.11 -12.96 5.95
CA ILE A 313 2.29 -12.17 7.17
C ILE A 313 1.00 -11.48 7.62
N SER A 314 0.08 -11.19 6.70
CA SER A 314 -1.22 -10.56 6.98
C SER A 314 -2.24 -10.93 5.90
N GLU A 315 -3.51 -11.03 6.30
CA GLU A 315 -4.68 -11.24 5.41
C GLU A 315 -5.63 -10.03 5.39
N ASP A 316 -5.22 -8.94 6.01
CA ASP A 316 -5.97 -7.68 6.14
C ASP A 316 -5.14 -6.46 5.73
N GLY A 317 -4.03 -6.68 5.02
CA GLY A 317 -3.17 -5.65 4.47
C GLY A 317 -2.19 -4.98 5.45
N ARG A 318 -2.16 -5.38 6.72
CA ARG A 318 -1.20 -4.87 7.71
C ARG A 318 0.25 -5.14 7.30
N ASP A 319 1.10 -4.13 7.45
CA ASP A 319 2.53 -4.25 7.20
C ASP A 319 3.25 -5.03 8.31
N LEU A 320 4.44 -5.54 7.96
CA LEU A 320 5.26 -6.38 8.83
C LEU A 320 5.49 -5.80 10.25
N PRO A 321 5.75 -4.49 10.45
CA PRO A 321 5.87 -3.91 11.79
C PRO A 321 4.61 -4.10 12.64
N GLN A 322 3.43 -3.84 12.07
CA GLN A 322 2.17 -4.00 12.78
C GLN A 322 1.94 -5.47 13.14
N VAL A 323 2.22 -6.38 12.20
CA VAL A 323 2.11 -7.83 12.43
C VAL A 323 3.02 -8.27 13.58
N VAL A 324 4.25 -7.77 13.65
CA VAL A 324 5.18 -8.08 14.75
C VAL A 324 4.69 -7.48 16.06
N ALA A 325 4.23 -6.23 16.07
CA ALA A 325 3.70 -5.56 17.26
C ALA A 325 2.52 -6.33 17.86
N ASP A 326 1.54 -6.70 17.03
CA ASP A 326 0.36 -7.45 17.46
C ASP A 326 0.75 -8.80 18.06
N LEU A 327 1.72 -9.49 17.43
CA LEU A 327 2.23 -10.76 17.92
C LEU A 327 2.93 -10.65 19.28
N LEU A 328 3.69 -9.58 19.50
CA LEU A 328 4.38 -9.31 20.76
C LEU A 328 3.37 -8.97 21.86
N VAL A 329 2.36 -8.14 21.56
CA VAL A 329 1.29 -7.79 22.49
C VAL A 329 0.45 -9.03 22.86
N GLU A 330 0.03 -9.82 21.88
CA GLU A 330 -0.76 -11.05 22.10
C GLU A 330 -0.04 -12.03 23.03
N ARG A 331 1.29 -12.11 22.94
CA ARG A 331 2.11 -12.99 23.78
C ARG A 331 2.71 -12.33 25.02
N GLY A 332 2.43 -11.05 25.26
CA GLY A 332 3.00 -10.29 26.38
C GLY A 332 4.54 -10.24 26.37
N LEU A 333 5.16 -10.23 25.19
CA LEU A 333 6.61 -10.26 25.02
C LEU A 333 7.17 -8.86 24.79
N THR A 334 8.33 -8.57 25.38
CA THR A 334 9.07 -7.33 25.12
C THR A 334 10.36 -7.56 24.37
N ILE A 335 10.80 -6.55 23.63
CA ILE A 335 11.90 -6.61 22.67
C ILE A 335 12.87 -5.44 22.85
N ALA A 336 14.16 -5.71 22.64
CA ALA A 336 15.23 -4.73 22.59
C ALA A 336 16.20 -5.02 21.44
N THR A 337 16.95 -4.01 21.01
CA THR A 337 17.84 -4.11 19.85
C THR A 337 19.26 -3.61 20.13
N VAL A 338 20.23 -4.16 19.42
CA VAL A 338 21.57 -3.57 19.24
C VAL A 338 21.86 -3.56 17.74
N GLU A 339 22.16 -2.39 17.18
CA GLU A 339 22.22 -2.19 15.73
C GLU A 339 23.50 -1.47 15.29
N VAL A 340 24.30 -2.13 14.44
CA VAL A 340 25.46 -1.52 13.79
C VAL A 340 25.15 -1.23 12.32
N GLY A 341 24.84 -2.25 11.52
CA GLY A 341 24.68 -2.10 10.07
C GLY A 341 23.48 -1.27 9.67
N THR A 342 22.36 -1.43 10.38
CA THR A 342 21.09 -0.70 10.13
C THR A 342 21.08 0.68 10.76
N GLY A 343 21.81 0.90 11.85
CA GLY A 343 21.92 2.21 12.52
C GLY A 343 20.58 2.73 13.06
N GLY A 344 19.78 1.86 13.68
CA GLY A 344 18.51 2.23 14.32
C GLY A 344 17.26 1.98 13.47
N LEU A 345 17.39 1.49 12.24
CA LEU A 345 16.23 1.25 11.39
C LEU A 345 15.35 0.08 11.86
N VAL A 346 15.91 -0.95 12.51
CA VAL A 346 15.07 -2.00 13.12
C VAL A 346 14.22 -1.40 14.22
N THR A 347 14.82 -0.55 15.05
CA THR A 347 14.13 0.19 16.10
C THR A 347 13.03 1.07 15.53
N ALA A 348 13.34 1.90 14.53
CA ALA A 348 12.38 2.78 13.88
C ALA A 348 11.17 2.00 13.34
N ARG A 349 11.39 0.83 12.73
CA ARG A 349 10.33 -0.06 12.26
C ARG A 349 9.54 -0.66 13.41
N LEU A 350 10.19 -1.17 14.46
CA LEU A 350 9.51 -1.74 15.64
C LEU A 350 8.64 -0.73 16.40
N THR A 351 8.95 0.56 16.31
CA THR A 351 8.22 1.65 16.96
C THR A 351 7.31 2.43 16.00
N GLU A 352 7.19 2.00 14.74
CA GLU A 352 6.28 2.59 13.75
C GLU A 352 4.79 2.39 14.14
N PRO A 353 4.36 1.23 14.66
CA PRO A 353 3.01 1.06 15.19
C PRO A 353 2.76 1.86 16.49
N GLU A 354 1.54 2.35 16.66
CA GLU A 354 1.11 3.05 17.87
C GLU A 354 1.13 2.16 19.13
N GLY A 355 1.51 2.76 20.26
CA GLY A 355 1.56 2.08 21.55
C GLY A 355 2.80 1.21 21.75
N SER A 356 3.91 1.57 21.09
CA SER A 356 5.15 0.80 21.09
C SER A 356 5.82 0.65 22.45
N GLU A 357 5.50 1.50 23.41
CA GLU A 357 5.92 1.38 24.82
C GLU A 357 5.48 0.07 25.49
N ARG A 358 4.47 -0.62 24.92
CA ARG A 358 3.99 -1.91 25.41
C ARG A 358 4.93 -3.08 25.14
N TRP A 359 5.69 -3.04 24.04
CA TRP A 359 6.60 -4.13 23.65
C TRP A 359 8.06 -3.69 23.54
N PHE A 360 8.34 -2.46 23.12
CA PHE A 360 9.70 -2.00 22.90
C PHE A 360 10.33 -1.46 24.19
N ARG A 361 11.51 -1.97 24.56
CA ARG A 361 12.24 -1.53 25.77
C ARG A 361 13.30 -0.49 25.48
N ARG A 362 14.23 -0.81 24.58
CA ARG A 362 15.37 0.05 24.27
C ARG A 362 16.13 -0.41 23.03
N SER A 363 16.97 0.47 22.52
CA SER A 363 17.97 0.19 21.49
C SER A 363 19.35 0.65 21.94
N ILE A 364 20.39 -0.03 21.47
CA ILE A 364 21.78 0.42 21.57
C ILE A 364 22.35 0.55 20.17
N ILE A 365 22.84 1.74 19.83
CA ILE A 365 23.64 1.98 18.63
C ILE A 365 25.09 2.13 19.10
N PRO A 366 25.90 1.05 19.09
CA PRO A 366 27.23 1.09 19.67
C PRO A 366 28.22 1.83 18.77
N ASP A 367 29.34 2.26 19.35
CA ASP A 367 30.50 2.67 18.55
C ASP A 367 31.07 1.47 17.75
N LEU A 368 31.86 1.75 16.72
CA LEU A 368 32.48 0.71 15.88
C LEU A 368 33.52 -0.15 16.62
N LYS A 369 33.86 0.19 17.87
CA LYS A 369 34.79 -0.57 18.71
C LYS A 369 34.05 -1.49 19.69
N LEU A 370 32.71 -1.44 19.72
CA LEU A 370 31.81 -2.17 20.61
C LEU A 370 32.17 -2.07 22.09
N ALA A 371 32.89 -1.00 22.49
CA ALA A 371 33.37 -0.85 23.85
C ALA A 371 32.21 -0.77 24.84
N SER A 372 31.09 -0.18 24.42
CA SER A 372 29.85 -0.08 25.19
C SER A 372 29.12 -1.41 25.41
N LEU A 373 29.48 -2.47 24.68
CA LEU A 373 28.87 -3.80 24.80
C LEU A 373 29.75 -4.79 25.58
N GLY A 374 30.93 -4.38 26.04
CA GLY A 374 31.89 -5.25 26.74
C GLY A 374 32.52 -6.32 25.86
N LEU A 375 32.50 -6.14 24.53
CA LEU A 375 33.03 -7.10 23.57
C LEU A 375 34.56 -6.96 23.39
N PRO A 376 35.30 -8.06 23.14
CA PRO A 376 36.74 -8.02 22.95
C PRO A 376 37.15 -7.12 21.78
N LYS A 377 38.22 -6.33 21.96
CA LYS A 377 38.77 -5.49 20.90
C LYS A 377 39.25 -6.36 19.71
N GLY A 378 38.94 -5.94 18.49
CA GLY A 378 39.42 -6.57 17.25
C GLY A 378 38.49 -7.63 16.66
N GLN A 379 37.32 -7.88 17.25
CA GLN A 379 36.32 -8.79 16.69
C GLN A 379 35.62 -8.16 15.47
N SER A 380 35.29 -8.98 14.47
CA SER A 380 34.62 -8.52 13.26
C SER A 380 33.15 -8.22 13.53
N LEU A 381 32.73 -6.98 13.30
CA LEU A 381 31.33 -6.56 13.46
C LEU A 381 30.35 -7.27 12.52
N ALA A 382 30.87 -7.92 11.48
CA ALA A 382 30.08 -8.59 10.46
C ALA A 382 29.92 -10.09 10.72
N ASP A 383 30.55 -10.67 11.75
CA ASP A 383 30.52 -12.11 12.04
C ASP A 383 29.29 -12.56 12.84
N GLU A 384 29.07 -13.88 12.89
CA GLU A 384 27.89 -14.49 13.52
C GLU A 384 27.95 -14.43 15.05
N GLY A 385 29.12 -14.69 15.64
CA GLY A 385 29.31 -14.63 17.09
C GLY A 385 29.03 -13.23 17.64
N THR A 386 29.41 -12.19 16.91
CA THR A 386 29.14 -10.80 17.26
C THR A 386 27.65 -10.50 17.20
N ALA A 387 26.95 -10.88 16.13
CA ALA A 387 25.50 -10.68 16.05
C ALA A 387 24.74 -11.40 17.18
N LEU A 388 25.09 -12.65 17.50
CA LEU A 388 24.50 -13.41 18.61
C LEU A 388 24.78 -12.77 19.97
N THR A 389 25.99 -12.26 20.17
CA THR A 389 26.34 -11.57 21.41
C THR A 389 25.57 -10.26 21.53
N MET A 390 25.48 -9.48 20.44
CA MET A 390 24.67 -8.27 20.38
C MET A 390 23.21 -8.53 20.74
N ALA A 391 22.59 -9.58 20.18
CA ALA A 391 21.23 -9.98 20.51
C ALA A 391 21.09 -10.34 22.00
N SER A 392 22.06 -11.07 22.55
CA SER A 392 22.06 -11.47 23.96
C SER A 392 22.23 -10.27 24.90
N VAL A 393 23.13 -9.35 24.56
CA VAL A 393 23.33 -8.09 25.29
C VAL A 393 22.05 -7.26 25.24
N ALA A 394 21.40 -7.09 24.08
CA ALA A 394 20.13 -6.37 23.96
C ALA A 394 19.11 -6.89 24.96
N ARG A 395 18.90 -8.22 24.96
CA ARG A 395 17.93 -8.89 25.82
C ARG A 395 18.23 -8.69 27.31
N GLN A 396 19.45 -9.02 27.72
CA GLN A 396 19.85 -9.04 29.14
C GLN A 396 19.83 -7.64 29.74
N THR A 397 20.41 -6.68 29.04
CA THR A 397 20.58 -5.32 29.57
C THR A 397 19.28 -4.51 29.55
N ALA A 398 18.30 -4.91 28.73
CA ALA A 398 16.96 -4.32 28.70
C ALA A 398 15.94 -5.08 29.55
N GLU A 399 16.35 -6.20 30.16
CA GLU A 399 15.45 -7.16 30.82
C GLU A 399 14.25 -7.55 29.93
N ALA A 400 14.51 -7.68 28.61
CA ALA A 400 13.49 -8.00 27.62
C ALA A 400 13.37 -9.52 27.42
N ASN A 401 12.25 -9.98 26.87
CA ASN A 401 12.11 -11.39 26.47
C ASN A 401 12.89 -11.69 25.18
N ILE A 402 12.99 -10.70 24.29
CA ILE A 402 13.63 -10.82 22.98
C ILE A 402 14.73 -9.79 22.83
N GLY A 403 15.88 -10.22 22.31
CA GLY A 403 16.95 -9.32 21.87
C GLY A 403 17.28 -9.53 20.39
N VAL A 404 17.47 -8.44 19.66
CA VAL A 404 17.87 -8.47 18.24
C VAL A 404 19.25 -7.84 18.10
N GLY A 405 20.17 -8.54 17.43
CA GLY A 405 21.51 -8.08 17.14
C GLY A 405 21.71 -7.96 15.63
N VAL A 406 22.08 -6.77 15.15
CA VAL A 406 22.31 -6.53 13.73
C VAL A 406 23.75 -6.08 13.49
N GLY A 407 24.56 -6.97 12.94
CA GLY A 407 25.98 -6.73 12.66
C GLY A 407 26.22 -5.65 11.60
N ALA A 408 27.49 -5.35 11.34
CA ALA A 408 27.88 -4.43 10.28
C ALA A 408 27.57 -5.00 8.89
N ILE A 409 27.35 -4.09 7.93
CA ILE A 409 27.25 -4.45 6.52
C ILE A 409 28.64 -4.74 5.99
N ALA A 410 28.87 -5.97 5.55
CA ALA A 410 30.04 -6.35 4.77
C ALA A 410 29.74 -6.15 3.29
N VAL A 411 30.63 -5.45 2.58
CA VAL A 411 30.59 -5.31 1.12
C VAL A 411 31.63 -6.29 0.55
N PRO A 412 31.20 -7.35 -0.16
CA PRO A 412 32.12 -8.32 -0.75
C PRO A 412 33.02 -7.70 -1.82
N ALA A 413 34.18 -8.32 -2.05
CA ALA A 413 35.17 -7.82 -3.02
C ALA A 413 34.65 -7.84 -4.48
N ASP A 414 33.68 -8.71 -4.78
CA ASP A 414 33.01 -8.83 -6.07
C ASP A 414 31.74 -7.96 -6.20
N SER A 415 31.42 -7.15 -5.19
CA SER A 415 30.37 -6.13 -5.30
C SER A 415 30.89 -4.94 -6.11
N THR A 416 30.39 -4.74 -7.33
CA THR A 416 30.78 -3.63 -8.21
C THR A 416 29.75 -2.49 -8.20
N PRO A 417 30.07 -1.30 -8.74
CA PRO A 417 29.08 -0.23 -8.92
C PRO A 417 27.86 -0.63 -9.77
N GLU A 418 28.05 -1.54 -10.74
CA GLU A 418 27.00 -2.03 -11.64
C GLU A 418 26.17 -3.16 -11.01
N ARG A 419 26.78 -3.93 -10.10
CA ARG A 419 26.12 -5.00 -9.35
C ARG A 419 26.42 -4.88 -7.85
N PRO A 420 25.94 -3.80 -7.20
CA PRO A 420 26.22 -3.59 -5.79
C PRO A 420 25.42 -4.58 -4.94
N TYR A 421 26.04 -5.14 -3.92
CA TYR A 421 25.32 -5.93 -2.92
C TYR A 421 26.04 -5.91 -1.56
N GLY A 422 25.27 -6.16 -0.50
CA GLY A 422 25.78 -6.20 0.86
C GLY A 422 25.34 -7.45 1.59
N ILE A 423 26.21 -7.93 2.48
CA ILE A 423 25.91 -9.01 3.41
C ILE A 423 25.75 -8.44 4.81
N ILE A 424 24.76 -8.91 5.53
CA ILE A 424 24.53 -8.56 6.92
C ILE A 424 24.14 -9.80 7.72
N ARG A 425 24.50 -9.82 9.00
CA ARG A 425 24.08 -10.87 9.93
C ARG A 425 23.07 -10.29 10.91
N VAL A 426 21.94 -10.99 11.04
CA VAL A 426 20.88 -10.65 11.96
C VAL A 426 20.66 -11.82 12.90
N ALA A 427 20.77 -11.56 14.19
CA ALA A 427 20.51 -12.53 15.23
C ALA A 427 19.28 -12.14 16.04
N VAL A 428 18.49 -13.14 16.41
CA VAL A 428 17.34 -13.00 17.30
C VAL A 428 17.53 -13.98 18.46
N ASN A 429 17.50 -13.46 19.68
CA ASN A 429 17.56 -14.22 20.92
C ASN A 429 16.19 -14.14 21.61
N VAL A 430 15.44 -15.24 21.59
CA VAL A 430 14.16 -15.36 22.30
C VAL A 430 14.40 -16.16 23.58
N GLN A 431 14.22 -15.53 24.74
CA GLN A 431 14.32 -16.16 26.05
C GLN A 431 15.62 -16.95 26.29
N GLY A 432 16.75 -16.51 25.71
CA GLY A 432 18.05 -17.16 25.83
C GLY A 432 18.45 -18.03 24.63
N GLN A 433 17.51 -18.37 23.74
CA GLN A 433 17.78 -19.15 22.53
C GLN A 433 18.09 -18.22 21.35
N GLY A 434 19.38 -18.09 21.03
CA GLY A 434 19.87 -17.28 19.92
C GLY A 434 19.94 -18.04 18.60
N THR A 435 19.45 -17.42 17.53
CA THR A 435 19.65 -17.88 16.14
C THR A 435 20.18 -16.72 15.30
N CYS A 436 21.10 -16.99 14.38
CA CYS A 436 21.64 -15.99 13.47
C CYS A 436 21.38 -16.37 12.01
N ARG A 437 21.05 -15.39 11.18
CA ARG A 437 20.92 -15.53 9.73
C ARG A 437 21.92 -14.62 9.03
N ARG A 438 22.63 -15.17 8.03
CA ARG A 438 23.39 -14.40 7.06
C ARG A 438 22.47 -14.05 5.89
N LEU A 439 22.29 -12.76 5.66
CA LEU A 439 21.41 -12.21 4.63
C LEU A 439 22.25 -11.49 3.58
N SER A 440 21.85 -11.60 2.31
CA SER A 440 22.51 -10.95 1.18
C SER A 440 21.48 -10.18 0.38
N PHE A 441 21.77 -8.92 0.08
CA PHE A 441 20.82 -8.00 -0.53
C PHE A 441 21.50 -7.21 -1.65
N ASN A 442 20.88 -7.23 -2.84
CA ASN A 442 21.30 -6.39 -3.94
C ASN A 442 20.94 -4.93 -3.69
N GLY A 443 21.80 -4.04 -4.17
CA GLY A 443 21.63 -2.60 -4.10
C GLY A 443 22.69 -1.91 -3.27
N ASP A 444 22.56 -0.60 -3.22
CA ASP A 444 23.43 0.26 -2.44
C ASP A 444 23.26 0.03 -0.92
N ARG A 445 24.11 0.70 -0.15
CA ARG A 445 24.09 0.63 1.31
C ARG A 445 22.72 1.02 1.89
N ALA A 446 22.01 1.98 1.31
CA ALA A 446 20.73 2.44 1.84
C ALA A 446 19.65 1.35 1.69
N ARG A 447 19.59 0.69 0.53
CA ARG A 447 18.69 -0.42 0.28
C ARG A 447 19.01 -1.64 1.15
N VAL A 448 20.29 -2.01 1.27
CA VAL A 448 20.72 -3.11 2.15
C VAL A 448 20.28 -2.85 3.59
N ARG A 449 20.42 -1.61 4.08
CA ARG A 449 19.97 -1.22 5.43
C ARG A 449 18.46 -1.38 5.62
N GLN A 450 17.66 -0.91 4.66
CA GLN A 450 16.20 -1.01 4.75
C GLN A 450 15.75 -2.47 4.76
N TRP A 451 16.24 -3.28 3.81
CA TRP A 451 15.87 -4.69 3.70
C TRP A 451 16.35 -5.53 4.87
N ALA A 452 17.50 -5.20 5.45
CA ALA A 452 17.97 -5.83 6.67
C ALA A 452 17.05 -5.55 7.87
N ALA A 453 16.49 -4.35 7.96
CA ALA A 453 15.55 -4.01 9.01
C ALA A 453 14.26 -4.83 8.90
N ASP A 454 13.67 -4.91 7.70
CA ASP A 454 12.48 -5.74 7.47
C ASP A 454 12.77 -7.23 7.71
N ALA A 455 13.94 -7.71 7.28
CA ALA A 455 14.34 -9.09 7.51
C ALA A 455 14.51 -9.39 9.00
N ALA A 456 14.99 -8.44 9.81
CA ALA A 456 15.07 -8.61 11.26
C ALA A 456 13.69 -8.77 11.90
N LEU A 457 12.71 -7.96 11.51
CA LEU A 457 11.32 -8.10 11.95
C LEU A 457 10.73 -9.45 11.52
N ALA A 458 11.01 -9.90 10.30
CA ALA A 458 10.56 -11.20 9.81
C ALA A 458 11.19 -12.36 10.61
N GLN A 459 12.47 -12.27 10.95
CA GLN A 459 13.12 -13.26 11.81
C GLN A 459 12.52 -13.26 13.22
N VAL A 460 12.22 -12.09 13.80
CA VAL A 460 11.50 -12.01 15.08
C VAL A 460 10.17 -12.74 14.96
N ARG A 461 9.33 -12.38 13.99
CA ARG A 461 8.03 -13.03 13.75
C ARG A 461 8.14 -14.55 13.72
N LEU A 462 9.02 -15.09 12.87
CA LEU A 462 9.20 -16.54 12.74
C LEU A 462 9.64 -17.18 14.06
N ARG A 463 10.61 -16.59 14.75
CA ARG A 463 11.12 -17.13 16.02
C ARG A 463 10.09 -17.08 17.14
N VAL A 464 9.21 -16.08 17.18
CA VAL A 464 8.12 -16.06 18.17
C VAL A 464 7.04 -17.09 17.81
N LEU A 465 6.72 -17.29 16.52
CA LEU A 465 5.76 -18.31 16.09
C LEU A 465 6.23 -19.73 16.45
N GLU A 466 7.50 -20.04 16.22
CA GLU A 466 8.11 -21.36 16.51
C GLU A 466 8.15 -21.71 18.02
N GLN A 467 7.96 -20.76 18.94
CA GLN A 467 7.90 -21.01 20.40
C GLN A 467 6.48 -21.28 20.91
N GLY A 468 5.47 -21.12 20.04
CA GLY A 468 4.06 -21.37 20.36
C GLY A 468 3.50 -22.68 19.76
N GLU A 469 4.33 -23.42 19.03
CA GLU A 469 4.12 -24.80 18.61
C GLU A 469 4.78 -25.74 19.63
#